data_AF-V4KNF2-F1
#
_entry.id   AF-V4KNF2-F1
#
_cell.length_a   1.000
_cell.length_b   1.000
_cell.length_c   1.000
_cell.angle_alpha   90.00
_cell.angle_beta   90.00
_cell.angle_gamma   90.00
#
_symmetry.space_group_name_H-M   'P 1'
#
loop_
_entity.id
_entity.type
_entity.pdbx_description
1 polymer ?
#
loop_
_entity_poly.entity_id
_entity_poly.type
_entity_poly.pdbx_seq_one_letter_code
_entity_poly.pdbx_strand_id
1 'polypeptide(L)'
;MNLRKVKLAFIANDSSRKKTFKKRKKRLLKKVKELSTFCGISACAIIYSSYDSNPEVWPSNSGMDQHKKIVDHETFLRQRIAKASEHLKRHGKDNMEQKMIEVMLQCLVGSLEIFHLNTMDLNDL
;
A
#
# COMPACT_ATOMS: atom_id res chain seq x y z
N MET A 1 -18.40 2.04 17.91
CA MET A 1 -17.11 1.37 18.21
C MET A 1 -16.03 2.04 17.38
N ASN A 2 -15.23 2.94 17.97
CA ASN A 2 -14.21 3.68 17.23
C ASN A 2 -13.06 2.76 16.80
N LEU A 3 -12.79 2.73 15.49
CA LEU A 3 -11.65 2.02 14.91
C LEU A 3 -10.41 2.89 15.11
N ARG A 4 -9.64 2.62 16.17
CA ARG A 4 -8.27 3.14 16.23
C ARG A 4 -7.46 2.48 15.13
N LYS A 5 -6.65 3.28 14.42
CA LYS A 5 -5.68 2.77 13.45
C LYS A 5 -4.75 1.80 14.17
N VAL A 6 -4.62 0.59 13.62
CA VAL A 6 -3.76 -0.46 14.19
C VAL A 6 -2.50 -0.62 13.35
N LYS A 7 -1.37 -0.95 13.99
CA LYS A 7 -0.14 -1.34 13.29
C LYS A 7 -0.36 -2.65 12.54
N LEU A 8 0.02 -2.70 11.26
CA LEU A 8 -0.04 -3.92 10.44
C LEU A 8 1.20 -4.78 10.72
N ALA A 9 1.22 -5.42 11.89
CA ALA A 9 2.28 -6.32 12.32
C ALA A 9 1.68 -7.51 13.09
N PHE A 10 2.51 -8.51 13.39
CA PHE A 10 2.09 -9.65 14.21
C PHE A 10 1.59 -9.19 15.59
N ILE A 11 0.41 -9.68 15.99
CA ILE A 11 -0.17 -9.36 17.31
C ILE A 11 0.44 -10.34 18.32
N ALA A 12 1.36 -9.86 19.17
CA ALA A 12 2.06 -10.72 20.14
C ALA A 12 1.11 -11.38 21.17
N ASN A 13 0.15 -10.61 21.71
CA ASN A 13 -0.83 -11.09 22.69
C ASN A 13 -1.78 -12.12 22.06
N ASP A 14 -1.71 -13.38 22.52
CA ASP A 14 -2.45 -14.50 21.91
C ASP A 14 -3.97 -14.35 21.99
N SER A 15 -4.52 -13.97 23.16
CA SER A 15 -5.96 -13.77 23.33
C SER A 15 -6.51 -12.70 22.38
N SER A 16 -5.76 -11.60 22.24
CA SER A 16 -6.10 -10.50 21.33
C SER A 16 -5.97 -10.92 19.86
N ARG A 17 -4.93 -11.69 19.53
CA ARG A 17 -4.71 -12.26 18.20
C ARG A 17 -5.84 -13.22 17.82
N LYS A 18 -6.22 -14.16 18.68
CA LYS A 18 -7.32 -15.12 18.46
C LYS A 18 -8.68 -14.42 18.27
N LYS A 19 -9.00 -13.44 19.12
CA LYS A 19 -10.24 -12.64 18.98
C LYS A 19 -10.26 -11.86 17.67
N THR A 20 -9.13 -11.25 17.30
CA THR A 20 -9.00 -10.48 16.05
C THR A 20 -9.09 -11.39 14.84
N PHE A 21 -8.44 -12.55 14.87
CA PHE A 21 -8.49 -13.57 13.83
C PHE A 21 -9.94 -13.99 13.54
N LYS A 22 -10.69 -14.43 14.58
CA LYS A 22 -12.10 -14.84 14.42
C LYS A 22 -12.97 -13.73 13.80
N LYS A 23 -12.80 -12.48 14.24
CA LYS A 23 -13.55 -11.33 13.70
C LYS A 23 -13.17 -11.01 12.25
N ARG A 24 -11.88 -11.00 11.92
CA ARG A 24 -11.38 -10.68 10.57
C ARG A 24 -11.70 -11.80 9.57
N LYS A 25 -11.55 -13.07 9.98
CA LYS A 25 -11.93 -14.26 9.20
C LYS A 25 -13.38 -14.18 8.72
N LYS A 26 -14.33 -13.98 9.65
CA LYS A 26 -15.75 -13.82 9.32
C LYS A 26 -16.03 -12.65 8.36
N ARG A 27 -15.36 -11.51 8.58
CA ARG A 27 -15.52 -10.33 7.71
C ARG A 27 -14.93 -10.54 6.32
N LEU A 28 -13.79 -11.21 6.22
CA LEU A 28 -13.13 -11.53 4.96
C LEU A 28 -14.02 -12.45 4.11
N LEU A 29 -14.50 -13.56 4.68
CA LEU A 29 -15.38 -14.49 3.97
C LEU A 29 -16.68 -13.82 3.52
N LYS A 30 -17.26 -12.95 4.35
CA LYS A 30 -18.42 -12.14 3.94
C LYS A 30 -18.10 -11.27 2.72
N LYS A 31 -16.93 -10.63 2.70
CA LYS A 31 -16.51 -9.77 1.57
C LYS A 31 -16.22 -10.56 0.30
N VAL A 32 -15.60 -11.74 0.42
CA VAL A 32 -15.37 -12.63 -0.73
C VAL A 32 -16.71 -13.10 -1.31
N LYS A 33 -17.68 -13.45 -0.46
CA LYS A 33 -19.04 -13.79 -0.89
C LYS A 33 -19.74 -12.63 -1.58
N GLU A 34 -19.72 -11.43 -0.99
CA GLU A 34 -20.31 -10.22 -1.59
C GLU A 34 -19.66 -9.92 -2.95
N LEU A 35 -18.33 -10.00 -3.05
CA LEU A 35 -17.59 -9.75 -4.27
C LEU A 35 -17.97 -10.75 -5.37
N SER A 36 -17.97 -12.05 -5.05
CA SER A 36 -18.37 -13.10 -5.99
C SER A 36 -19.81 -12.93 -6.46
N THR A 37 -20.72 -12.62 -5.53
CA THR A 37 -22.16 -12.47 -5.83
C THR A 37 -22.45 -11.20 -6.65
N PHE A 38 -21.91 -10.05 -6.25
CA PHE A 38 -22.25 -8.77 -6.87
C PHE A 38 -21.50 -8.50 -8.17
N CYS A 39 -20.27 -9.01 -8.29
CA CYS A 39 -19.48 -8.81 -9.51
C CYS A 39 -19.57 -10.01 -10.47
N GLY A 40 -20.26 -11.08 -10.09
CA GLY A 40 -20.37 -12.30 -10.90
C GLY A 40 -19.02 -12.99 -11.14
N ILE A 41 -18.03 -12.77 -10.27
CA ILE A 41 -16.69 -13.36 -10.41
C ILE A 41 -16.59 -14.66 -9.62
N SER A 42 -15.82 -15.60 -10.15
CA SER A 42 -15.45 -16.82 -9.43
C SER A 42 -14.34 -16.49 -8.43
N ALA A 43 -14.61 -16.63 -7.13
CA ALA A 43 -13.67 -16.33 -6.05
C ALA A 43 -13.71 -17.41 -4.96
N CYS A 44 -12.55 -17.78 -4.43
CA CYS A 44 -12.43 -18.66 -3.28
C CYS A 44 -11.50 -18.07 -2.22
N ALA A 45 -11.62 -18.59 -1.00
CA ALA A 45 -10.73 -18.30 0.11
C ALA A 45 -10.40 -19.59 0.86
N ILE A 46 -9.11 -19.76 1.17
CA ILE A 46 -8.60 -20.85 2.00
C ILE A 46 -7.83 -20.19 3.15
N ILE A 47 -8.24 -20.47 4.39
CA ILE A 47 -7.68 -19.81 5.57
C ILE A 47 -7.18 -20.87 6.55
N TYR A 48 -5.86 -20.88 6.75
CA TYR A 48 -5.20 -21.70 7.77
C TYR A 48 -5.13 -20.97 9.10
N SER A 49 -5.21 -21.73 10.19
CA SER A 49 -5.10 -21.21 11.54
C SER A 49 -4.39 -22.21 12.43
N SER A 50 -3.62 -21.72 13.40
CA SER A 50 -3.16 -22.57 14.50
C SER A 50 -4.26 -22.84 15.54
N TYR A 51 -5.42 -22.18 15.43
CA TYR A 51 -6.53 -22.32 16.37
C TYR A 51 -7.60 -23.33 15.94
N ASP A 52 -7.57 -23.77 14.68
CA ASP A 52 -8.55 -24.65 14.05
C ASP A 52 -7.77 -25.83 13.43
N SER A 53 -8.24 -27.08 13.59
CA SER A 53 -7.53 -28.27 13.09
C SER A 53 -7.57 -28.39 11.56
N ASN A 54 -8.60 -27.84 10.92
CA ASN A 54 -8.81 -27.86 9.48
C ASN A 54 -8.85 -26.44 8.93
N PRO A 55 -8.38 -26.22 7.68
CA PRO A 55 -8.52 -24.93 7.03
C PRO A 55 -10.00 -24.59 6.79
N GLU A 56 -10.33 -23.32 6.92
CA GLU A 56 -11.65 -22.83 6.51
C GLU A 56 -11.62 -22.52 5.03
N VAL A 57 -12.48 -23.21 4.26
CA VAL A 57 -12.55 -23.12 2.81
C VAL A 57 -13.92 -22.56 2.41
N TRP A 58 -13.90 -21.55 1.54
CA TRP A 58 -15.10 -20.99 0.94
C TRP A 58 -14.90 -20.81 -0.58
N PRO A 59 -15.86 -21.20 -1.43
CA PRO A 59 -17.02 -22.03 -1.11
C PRO A 59 -16.60 -23.47 -0.74
N SER A 60 -17.35 -24.13 0.14
CA SER A 60 -17.04 -25.48 0.63
C SER A 60 -17.25 -26.59 -0.41
N ASN A 61 -17.83 -26.27 -1.58
CA ASN A 61 -18.03 -27.20 -2.67
C ASN A 61 -17.12 -26.80 -3.85
N SER A 62 -16.19 -27.69 -4.19
CA SER A 62 -15.01 -27.47 -5.02
C SER A 62 -15.33 -27.42 -6.53
N GLY A 63 -16.00 -26.36 -6.97
CA GLY A 63 -16.29 -26.13 -8.39
C GLY A 63 -15.50 -24.98 -9.02
N MET A 64 -14.34 -24.63 -8.48
CA MET A 64 -13.54 -23.53 -9.06
C MET A 64 -12.45 -24.08 -9.97
N ASP A 65 -12.67 -23.90 -11.28
CA ASP A 65 -11.66 -24.02 -12.32
C ASP A 65 -10.44 -23.18 -11.94
N GLN A 66 -9.32 -23.85 -11.65
CA GLN A 66 -8.07 -23.24 -11.20
C GLN A 66 -7.37 -22.38 -12.27
N HIS A 67 -7.97 -22.22 -13.45
CA HIS A 67 -7.42 -21.44 -14.55
C HIS A 67 -8.01 -20.03 -14.58
N LYS A 68 -7.49 -19.11 -13.77
CA LYS A 68 -7.61 -17.68 -14.06
C LYS A 68 -6.47 -16.88 -13.42
N LYS A 69 -5.84 -16.04 -14.25
CA LYS A 69 -4.73 -15.13 -13.92
C LYS A 69 -4.96 -14.47 -12.55
N ILE A 70 -4.23 -14.96 -11.55
CA ILE A 70 -4.12 -14.33 -10.24
C ILE A 70 -3.37 -13.02 -10.45
N VAL A 71 -4.02 -11.89 -10.16
CA VAL A 71 -3.31 -10.62 -10.00
C VAL A 71 -2.55 -10.73 -8.68
N ASP A 72 -1.23 -10.85 -8.77
CA ASP A 72 -0.38 -10.88 -7.59
C ASP A 72 -0.45 -9.54 -6.84
N HIS A 73 -0.99 -9.59 -5.62
CA HIS A 73 -1.16 -8.40 -4.79
C HIS A 73 0.17 -7.76 -4.43
N GLU A 74 1.22 -8.57 -4.30
CA GLU A 74 2.57 -8.07 -4.04
C GLU A 74 3.06 -7.23 -5.23
N THR A 75 2.93 -7.74 -6.45
CA THR A 75 3.25 -7.00 -7.68
C THR A 75 2.43 -5.71 -7.79
N PHE A 76 1.13 -5.74 -7.48
CA PHE A 76 0.30 -4.53 -7.50
C PHE A 76 0.80 -3.46 -6.52
N LEU A 77 1.14 -3.86 -5.28
CA LEU A 77 1.67 -2.94 -4.28
C LEU A 77 3.04 -2.38 -4.70
N ARG A 78 3.93 -3.24 -5.22
CA ARG A 78 5.23 -2.81 -5.77
C ARG A 78 5.07 -1.78 -6.88
N GLN A 79 4.13 -1.97 -7.80
CA GLN A 79 3.81 -1.01 -8.86
C GLN A 79 3.32 0.33 -8.29
N ARG A 80 2.47 0.31 -7.26
CA ARG A 80 1.98 1.54 -6.62
C ARG A 80 3.09 2.31 -5.91
N ILE A 81 3.99 1.61 -5.24
CA ILE A 81 5.17 2.21 -4.60
C ILE A 81 6.08 2.84 -5.67
N ALA A 82 6.37 2.12 -6.75
CA ALA A 82 7.18 2.61 -7.86
C ALA A 82 6.62 3.91 -8.45
N LYS A 83 5.31 3.94 -8.75
CA LYS A 83 4.65 5.16 -9.25
C LYS A 83 4.74 6.34 -8.28
N ALA A 84 4.57 6.11 -6.97
CA ALA A 84 4.70 7.16 -5.97
C ALA A 84 6.14 7.69 -5.90
N SER A 85 7.15 6.82 -5.98
CA SER A 85 8.57 7.23 -6.00
C SER A 85 8.94 8.01 -7.26
N GLU A 86 8.38 7.66 -8.42
CA GLU A 86 8.59 8.37 -9.67
C GLU A 86 8.00 9.78 -9.61
N HIS A 87 6.77 9.94 -9.08
CA HIS A 87 6.18 11.25 -8.86
C HIS A 87 7.00 12.11 -7.90
N LEU A 88 7.51 11.54 -6.82
CA LEU A 88 8.38 12.27 -5.87
C LEU A 88 9.65 12.77 -6.56
N LYS A 89 10.29 11.91 -7.38
CA LYS A 89 11.49 12.29 -8.14
C LYS A 89 11.21 13.42 -9.12
N ARG A 90 10.07 13.40 -9.81
CA ARG A 90 9.66 14.47 -10.73
C ARG A 90 9.44 15.78 -9.98
N HIS A 91 8.67 15.76 -8.89
CA HIS A 91 8.45 16.95 -8.07
C HIS A 91 9.76 17.51 -7.48
N GLY A 92 10.72 16.66 -7.12
CA GLY A 92 12.05 17.11 -6.71
C GLY A 92 12.77 17.91 -7.79
N LYS A 93 12.72 17.46 -9.04
CA LYS A 93 13.30 18.17 -10.20
C LYS A 93 12.56 19.47 -10.49
N ASP A 94 11.23 19.43 -10.55
CA ASP A 94 10.40 20.62 -10.82
C ASP A 94 10.67 21.71 -9.75
N ASN A 95 10.79 21.32 -8.48
CA ASN A 95 11.12 22.24 -7.39
C ASN A 95 12.55 22.81 -7.52
N MET A 96 13.51 22.02 -7.99
CA MET A 96 14.88 22.49 -8.22
C MET A 96 14.93 23.51 -9.37
N GLU A 97 14.21 23.25 -10.46
CA GLU A 97 14.05 24.19 -11.58
C GLU A 97 13.41 25.50 -11.11
N GLN A 98 12.34 25.42 -10.29
CA GLN A 98 11.71 26.62 -9.73
C GLN A 98 12.65 27.43 -8.84
N LYS A 99 13.43 26.78 -7.97
CA LYS A 99 14.46 27.46 -7.16
C LYS A 99 15.51 28.14 -8.03
N MET A 100 15.95 27.49 -9.12
CA MET A 100 16.93 28.08 -10.03
C MET A 100 16.37 29.32 -10.75
N ILE A 101 15.10 29.27 -11.19
CA ILE A 101 14.41 30.42 -11.77
C ILE A 101 14.30 31.57 -10.75
N GLU A 102 13.94 31.28 -9.50
CA GLU A 102 13.84 32.28 -8.44
C GLU A 102 15.18 32.98 -8.20
N VAL A 103 16.27 32.22 -8.11
CA VAL A 103 17.63 32.76 -7.98
C VAL A 103 18.00 33.64 -9.17
N MET A 104 17.75 33.19 -10.41
CA MET A 104 18.04 33.98 -11.61
C MET A 104 17.28 35.31 -11.63
N LEU A 105 16.01 35.31 -11.20
CA LEU A 105 15.21 36.53 -11.10
C LEU A 105 15.79 37.49 -10.05
N GLN A 106 16.20 37.00 -8.90
CA GLN A 106 16.85 37.82 -7.86
C GLN A 106 18.16 38.45 -8.36
N CYS A 107 18.95 37.74 -9.16
CA CYS A 107 20.16 38.30 -9.79
C CYS A 107 19.82 39.48 -10.72
N LEU A 108 18.77 39.35 -11.54
CA LEU A 108 18.35 40.39 -12.49
C LEU A 108 17.83 41.66 -11.81
N VAL A 109 17.22 41.53 -10.64
CA VAL A 109 16.70 42.67 -9.85
C VAL A 109 17.82 43.37 -9.07
N GLY A 110 19.04 42.84 -9.06
CA GLY A 110 20.20 43.43 -8.37
C GLY A 110 20.19 43.20 -6.85
N SER A 111 19.33 42.32 -6.34
CA SER A 111 19.23 41.95 -4.92
C SER A 111 20.11 40.73 -4.60
N LEU A 112 21.38 40.75 -5.04
CA LEU A 112 22.33 39.63 -4.92
C LEU A 112 23.04 39.61 -3.56
N GLU A 113 22.31 39.82 -2.47
CA GLU A 113 22.85 39.57 -1.14
C GLU A 113 22.23 38.27 -0.62
N ILE A 114 23.10 37.32 -0.24
CA ILE A 114 22.81 36.04 0.43
C ILE A 114 22.66 34.82 -0.51
N PHE A 115 23.75 34.43 -1.17
CA PHE A 115 23.95 33.01 -1.50
C PHE A 115 24.38 32.24 -0.25
N HIS A 116 23.43 31.79 0.56
CA HIS A 116 23.62 30.52 1.28
C HIS A 116 23.34 29.38 0.29
N LEU A 117 24.25 29.21 -0.68
CA LEU A 117 24.34 27.98 -1.45
C LEU A 117 24.71 26.90 -0.45
N ASN A 118 23.69 26.27 0.14
CA ASN A 118 23.89 25.14 1.03
C ASN A 118 24.46 24.04 0.13
N THR A 119 25.77 23.84 0.21
CA THR A 119 26.61 22.93 -0.59
C THR A 119 26.25 21.45 -0.42
N MET A 120 25.09 21.14 0.16
CA MET A 120 24.57 19.78 0.28
C MET A 120 23.98 19.27 -1.05
N ASP A 121 23.45 20.14 -1.92
CA ASP A 121 22.80 19.72 -3.18
C ASP A 121 23.78 19.41 -4.34
N LEU A 122 25.10 19.61 -4.15
CA LEU A 122 26.13 19.20 -5.11
C LEU A 122 26.70 17.79 -4.84
N ASN A 123 26.32 17.16 -3.72
CA ASN A 123 26.80 15.82 -3.33
C ASN A 123 25.96 14.66 -3.89
N ASP A 124 24.85 14.94 -4.58
CA ASP A 124 23.95 13.93 -5.18
C ASP A 124 24.12 13.80 -6.72
N LEU A 125 25.27 14.24 -7.27
CA LEU A 125 25.67 13.98 -8.66
C LEU A 125 26.40 12.65 -8.83
#